data_AF-A0A9E1SD40-F1
#
_entry.id   AF-A0A9E1SD40-F1
#
_cell.length_a   1.000
_cell.length_b   1.000
_cell.length_c   1.000
_cell.angle_alpha   90.00
_cell.angle_beta   90.00
_cell.angle_gamma   90.00
#
_symmetry.space_group_name_H-M   'P 1'
#
loop_
_entity.id
_entity.type
_entity.pdbx_description
1 polymer ?
#
loop_
_entity_poly.entity_id
_entity_poly.type
_entity_poly.pdbx_seq_one_letter_code
_entity_poly.pdbx_strand_id
1 'polypeptide(L)'
;MFDFDMLLMVGLKVLFALLMIGAVMTMAGYSVLAERKVSAWMQGRVGPNRTVLPFFVHIPFIGKFLKGLGMFQPLADGLKFLFKEEMIPGHVNKLYYNLAPIVALVPALTTMTVLPFGEFFAEDGRTIPLMLANLEVGILFVLAISSLGVYGIVLAGWSSNSKYPFLGGIRSSAQMISYELAMGLSLLPIFLWVSEPGTGAMGLSLVDIVNSQNARAWLLLVQPLSALIFLIALFAETNRLPFDMPESETDLVGGFHTEYGGFKFGIFFVAE
;
A
#
# COMPACT_ATOMS: atom_id res chain seq x y z
N MET A 1 17.91 -18.63 29.85
CA MET A 1 18.19 -17.23 30.27
C MET A 1 18.24 -16.44 28.98
N PHE A 2 17.31 -15.50 28.74
CA PHE A 2 17.34 -14.71 27.51
C PHE A 2 18.64 -13.90 27.50
N ASP A 3 19.46 -14.11 26.49
CA ASP A 3 20.73 -13.41 26.33
C ASP A 3 20.46 -11.93 26.04
N PHE A 4 21.23 -11.03 26.66
CA PHE A 4 20.98 -9.57 26.54
C PHE A 4 21.10 -9.12 25.07
N ASP A 5 22.02 -9.74 24.31
CA ASP A 5 22.21 -9.49 22.89
C ASP A 5 21.03 -9.97 22.03
N MET A 6 20.37 -11.07 22.43
CA MET A 6 19.16 -11.56 21.78
C MET A 6 18.00 -10.58 21.98
N LEU A 7 17.82 -10.09 23.21
CA LEU A 7 16.81 -9.08 23.53
C LEU A 7 17.05 -7.77 22.77
N LEU A 8 18.31 -7.33 22.66
CA LEU A 8 18.66 -6.12 21.94
C LEU A 8 18.42 -6.26 20.43
N MET A 9 18.81 -7.39 19.83
CA MET A 9 18.54 -7.66 18.41
C MET A 9 17.05 -7.73 18.09
N VAL A 10 16.27 -8.43 18.91
CA VAL A 10 14.81 -8.50 18.73
C VAL A 10 14.17 -7.13 18.95
N GLY A 11 14.58 -6.41 19.99
CA GLY A 11 14.09 -5.06 20.29
C GLY A 11 14.33 -4.07 19.15
N LEU A 12 15.52 -4.09 18.54
CA LEU A 12 15.86 -3.22 17.42
C LEU A 12 15.00 -3.52 16.18
N LYS A 13 14.76 -4.80 15.87
CA LYS A 13 13.88 -5.21 14.76
C LYS A 13 12.43 -4.78 14.98
N VAL A 14 11.92 -4.92 16.20
CA VAL A 14 10.56 -4.46 16.55
C VAL A 14 10.46 -2.95 16.45
N LEU A 15 11.46 -2.21 16.93
CA LEU A 15 11.51 -0.75 16.79
C LEU A 15 11.49 -0.34 15.32
N PHE A 16 12.32 -0.97 14.49
CA PHE A 16 12.37 -0.67 13.06
C PHE A 16 11.04 -0.99 12.36
N ALA A 17 10.37 -2.10 12.71
CA ALA A 17 9.04 -2.42 12.21
C ALA A 17 8.00 -1.37 12.59
N LEU A 18 8.00 -0.90 13.84
CA LEU A 18 7.09 0.17 14.30
C LEU A 18 7.36 1.49 13.57
N LEU A 19 8.63 1.85 13.36
CA LEU A 19 9.01 3.04 12.59
C LEU A 19 8.53 2.94 11.15
N MET A 20 8.68 1.77 10.53
CA MET A 20 8.23 1.55 9.15
C MET A 20 6.70 1.62 9.03
N ILE A 21 5.95 1.00 9.96
CA ILE A 21 4.48 1.15 10.00
C ILE A 21 4.10 2.63 10.16
N GLY A 22 4.76 3.36 11.06
CA GLY A 22 4.53 4.79 11.22
C GLY A 22 4.82 5.60 9.95
N ALA A 23 5.91 5.30 9.25
CA ALA A 23 6.27 5.93 7.99
C ALA A 23 5.26 5.62 6.88
N VAL A 24 4.83 4.36 6.73
CA VAL A 24 3.86 3.95 5.71
C VAL A 24 2.49 4.56 5.97
N MET A 25 1.99 4.53 7.21
CA MET A 25 0.69 5.13 7.57
C MET A 25 0.68 6.64 7.37
N THR A 26 1.77 7.33 7.70
CA THR A 26 1.89 8.77 7.44
C THR A 26 2.00 9.06 5.95
N MET A 27 2.77 8.27 5.20
CA MET A 27 2.86 8.37 3.74
C MET A 27 1.49 8.20 3.09
N ALA A 28 0.71 7.17 3.45
CA ALA A 28 -0.64 6.95 2.95
C ALA A 28 -1.55 8.16 3.19
N GLY A 29 -1.57 8.69 4.42
CA GLY A 29 -2.37 9.87 4.76
C GLY A 29 -1.98 11.13 3.97
N TYR A 30 -0.69 11.35 3.74
CA TYR A 30 -0.21 12.49 2.95
C TYR A 30 -0.37 12.30 1.44
N SER A 31 -0.33 11.07 0.93
CA SER A 31 -0.64 10.75 -0.47
C SER A 31 -2.07 11.13 -0.82
N VAL A 32 -3.04 10.87 0.06
CA VAL A 32 -4.44 11.32 -0.12
C VAL A 32 -4.54 12.85 -0.16
N LEU A 33 -3.78 13.57 0.66
CA LEU A 33 -3.72 15.04 0.61
C LEU A 33 -3.14 15.53 -0.73
N ALA A 34 -2.05 14.91 -1.17
CA ALA A 34 -1.38 15.24 -2.42
C ALA A 34 -2.33 15.03 -3.61
N GLU A 35 -3.01 13.88 -3.66
CA GLU A 35 -4.01 13.58 -4.68
C GLU A 35 -5.12 14.63 -4.71
N ARG A 36 -5.72 14.97 -3.57
CA ARG A 36 -6.76 16.01 -3.49
C ARG A 36 -6.27 17.36 -4.03
N LYS A 37 -5.00 17.68 -3.82
CA LYS A 37 -4.41 18.96 -4.22
C LYS A 37 -4.08 19.01 -5.71
N VAL A 38 -3.43 17.96 -6.22
CA VAL A 38 -3.09 17.82 -7.64
C VAL A 38 -4.37 17.78 -8.48
N SER A 39 -5.36 16.98 -8.10
CA SER A 39 -6.65 16.90 -8.80
C SER A 39 -7.42 18.22 -8.77
N ALA A 40 -7.38 18.96 -7.66
CA ALA A 40 -7.98 20.29 -7.58
C ALA A 40 -7.31 21.28 -8.55
N TRP A 41 -5.98 21.29 -8.61
CA TRP A 41 -5.22 22.14 -9.52
C TRP A 41 -5.44 21.81 -10.99
N MET A 42 -5.51 20.52 -11.34
CA MET A 42 -5.88 20.09 -12.70
C MET A 42 -7.26 20.57 -13.11
N GLN A 43 -8.19 20.65 -12.16
CA GLN A 43 -9.56 21.14 -12.37
C GLN A 43 -9.68 22.68 -12.27
N GLY A 44 -8.57 23.41 -12.08
CA GLY A 44 -8.58 24.88 -11.96
C GLY A 44 -9.20 25.40 -10.65
N ARG A 45 -9.33 24.56 -9.61
CA ARG A 45 -9.83 24.94 -8.28
C ARG A 45 -8.75 24.84 -7.21
N VAL A 46 -8.98 25.52 -6.08
CA VAL A 46 -8.03 25.50 -4.95
C VAL A 46 -8.25 24.23 -4.11
N GLY A 47 -7.17 23.52 -3.83
CA GLY A 47 -7.17 22.35 -2.93
C GLY A 47 -7.33 22.70 -1.44
N PRO A 48 -7.18 21.72 -0.53
CA PRO A 48 -7.38 21.91 0.91
C PRO A 48 -6.40 22.93 1.53
N ASN A 49 -6.89 24.11 1.91
CA ASN A 49 -6.07 25.22 2.48
C ASN A 49 -6.61 25.79 3.81
N ARG A 50 -7.46 25.05 4.53
CA ARG A 50 -8.24 25.60 5.67
C ARG A 50 -7.82 25.08 7.04
N THR A 51 -7.44 23.81 7.15
CA THR A 51 -7.25 23.10 8.41
C THR A 51 -5.95 23.52 9.10
N VAL A 52 -6.04 23.95 10.36
CA VAL A 52 -4.89 24.37 11.19
C VAL A 52 -5.09 23.91 12.62
N LEU A 53 -4.03 23.39 13.24
CA LEU A 53 -4.00 23.11 14.67
C LEU A 53 -3.90 24.42 15.48
N PRO A 54 -4.67 24.60 16.57
CA PRO A 54 -4.73 25.84 17.35
C PRO A 54 -3.35 26.29 17.88
N PHE A 55 -2.45 25.36 18.16
CA PHE A 55 -1.07 25.63 18.55
C PHE A 55 -0.25 26.31 17.42
N PHE A 56 -0.40 25.83 16.18
CA PHE A 56 0.38 26.31 15.02
C PHE A 56 -0.15 27.60 14.40
N VAL A 57 -1.31 28.09 14.84
CA VAL A 57 -1.87 29.39 14.39
C VAL A 57 -0.97 30.57 14.80
N HIS A 58 -0.25 30.44 15.92
CA HIS A 58 0.55 31.51 16.50
C HIS A 58 1.92 31.70 15.82
N ILE A 59 2.33 30.79 14.93
CA ILE A 59 3.62 30.88 14.21
C ILE A 59 3.36 31.55 12.84
N PRO A 60 3.74 32.82 12.65
CA PRO A 60 3.20 33.64 11.56
C PRO A 60 3.61 33.20 10.15
N PHE A 61 4.84 32.71 9.98
CA PHE A 61 5.34 32.31 8.65
C PHE A 61 5.10 30.81 8.38
N ILE A 62 5.53 29.95 9.31
CA ILE A 62 5.42 28.49 9.19
C ILE A 62 3.95 28.06 9.25
N GLY A 63 3.15 28.60 10.17
CA GLY A 63 1.73 28.26 10.30
C GLY A 63 0.92 28.62 9.05
N LYS A 64 1.23 29.75 8.40
CA LYS A 64 0.56 30.17 7.16
C LYS A 64 0.96 29.31 5.96
N PHE A 65 2.22 28.89 5.89
CA PHE A 65 2.70 27.94 4.88
C PHE A 65 2.07 26.55 5.04
N LEU A 66 2.12 25.97 6.24
CA LEU A 66 1.52 24.66 6.55
C LEU A 66 0.00 24.65 6.32
N LYS A 67 -0.68 25.77 6.61
CA LYS A 67 -2.10 25.99 6.30
C LYS A 67 -2.39 25.96 4.80
N GLY A 68 -1.59 26.68 4.01
CA GLY A 68 -1.70 26.69 2.55
C GLY A 68 -1.31 25.36 1.89
N LEU A 69 -0.64 24.48 2.63
CA LEU A 69 -0.38 23.11 2.22
C LEU A 69 -1.47 22.11 2.62
N GLY A 70 -2.33 22.45 3.58
CA GLY A 70 -3.36 21.53 4.07
C GLY A 70 -2.82 20.38 4.92
N MET A 71 -1.58 20.50 5.44
CA MET A 71 -0.85 19.39 6.09
C MET A 71 -1.55 18.77 7.30
N PHE A 72 -2.50 19.47 7.92
CA PHE A 72 -3.27 18.97 9.06
C PHE A 72 -4.58 18.30 8.66
N GLN A 73 -4.93 18.25 7.37
CA GLN A 73 -6.15 17.59 6.90
C GLN A 73 -6.14 16.07 7.16
N PRO A 74 -5.07 15.31 6.87
CA PRO A 74 -5.06 13.88 7.14
C PRO A 74 -5.23 13.56 8.64
N LEU A 75 -4.68 14.41 9.50
CA LEU A 75 -4.85 14.28 10.95
C LEU A 75 -6.31 14.51 11.37
N ALA A 76 -6.99 15.51 10.79
CA ALA A 76 -8.40 15.76 11.07
C ALA A 76 -9.30 14.63 10.54
N ASP A 77 -9.00 14.09 9.35
CA ASP A 77 -9.73 12.95 8.76
C ASP A 77 -9.52 11.68 9.61
N GLY A 78 -8.30 11.40 10.04
CA GLY A 78 -8.00 10.27 10.94
C GLY A 78 -8.70 10.40 12.29
N LEU A 79 -8.68 11.59 12.90
CA LEU A 79 -9.37 11.84 14.16
C LEU A 79 -10.89 11.70 14.01
N LYS A 80 -11.45 12.16 12.89
CA LYS A 80 -12.86 11.93 12.54
C LYS A 80 -13.16 10.43 12.50
N PHE A 81 -12.35 9.61 11.81
CA PHE A 81 -12.61 8.17 11.73
C PHE A 81 -12.54 7.46 13.09
N LEU A 82 -11.65 7.91 13.99
CA LEU A 82 -11.53 7.35 15.35
C LEU A 82 -12.76 7.65 16.24
N PHE A 83 -13.33 8.86 16.14
CA PHE A 83 -14.50 9.24 16.93
C PHE A 83 -15.83 8.96 16.23
N LYS A 84 -15.80 8.55 14.96
CA LYS A 84 -17.01 8.22 14.20
C LYS A 84 -17.58 6.91 14.75
N GLU A 85 -18.87 6.94 15.05
CA GLU A 85 -19.60 5.76 15.51
C GLU A 85 -19.47 4.59 14.52
N GLU A 86 -19.07 3.43 15.04
CA GLU A 86 -19.04 2.18 14.31
C GLU A 86 -20.40 1.47 14.43
N MET A 87 -21.20 1.54 13.38
CA MET A 87 -22.43 0.77 13.28
C MET A 87 -22.12 -0.61 12.70
N ILE A 88 -22.44 -1.68 13.45
CA ILE A 88 -22.39 -3.06 12.94
C ILE A 88 -23.81 -3.48 12.61
N PRO A 89 -24.15 -3.77 11.34
CA PRO A 89 -25.50 -4.17 10.97
C PRO A 89 -25.94 -5.45 11.70
N GLY A 90 -27.21 -5.51 12.12
CA GLY A 90 -27.72 -6.66 12.89
C GLY A 90 -27.81 -7.97 12.10
N HIS A 91 -27.78 -7.89 10.78
CA HIS A 91 -27.93 -9.02 9.87
C HIS A 91 -26.60 -9.62 9.39
N VAL A 92 -25.45 -9.05 9.76
CA VAL A 92 -24.14 -9.55 9.33
C VAL A 92 -23.50 -10.49 10.35
N ASN A 93 -22.67 -11.42 9.88
CA ASN A 93 -21.84 -12.23 10.75
C ASN A 93 -20.67 -11.38 11.26
N LYS A 94 -20.68 -11.08 12.57
CA LYS A 94 -19.70 -10.20 13.24
C LYS A 94 -18.25 -10.65 13.07
N LEU A 95 -18.00 -11.95 12.99
CA LEU A 95 -16.64 -12.47 12.85
C LEU A 95 -16.06 -12.05 11.49
N TYR A 96 -16.72 -12.40 10.39
CA TYR A 96 -16.23 -12.11 9.05
C TYR A 96 -16.21 -10.61 8.75
N TYR A 97 -17.21 -9.88 9.24
CA TYR A 97 -17.30 -8.43 9.05
C TYR A 97 -16.14 -7.69 9.74
N ASN A 98 -15.71 -8.12 10.95
CA ASN A 98 -14.56 -7.50 11.61
C ASN A 98 -13.21 -7.98 11.06
N LEU A 99 -13.17 -9.18 10.47
CA LEU A 99 -11.95 -9.79 9.96
C LEU A 99 -11.59 -9.29 8.56
N ALA A 100 -12.58 -8.92 7.73
CA ALA A 100 -12.33 -8.47 6.36
C ALA A 100 -11.37 -7.26 6.24
N PRO A 101 -11.51 -6.16 7.02
CA PRO A 101 -10.56 -5.05 6.97
C PRO A 101 -9.14 -5.46 7.40
N ILE A 102 -9.03 -6.40 8.34
CA ILE A 102 -7.72 -6.90 8.82
C ILE A 102 -7.04 -7.70 7.72
N VAL A 103 -7.78 -8.56 7.02
CA VAL A 103 -7.26 -9.35 5.90
C VAL A 103 -6.87 -8.48 4.71
N ALA A 104 -7.51 -7.32 4.51
CA ALA A 104 -7.07 -6.35 3.51
C ALA A 104 -5.77 -5.62 3.93
N LEU A 105 -5.66 -5.20 5.20
CA LEU A 105 -4.53 -4.40 5.68
C LEU A 105 -3.24 -5.20 5.88
N VAL A 106 -3.32 -6.43 6.38
CA VAL A 106 -2.15 -7.25 6.70
C VAL A 106 -1.23 -7.47 5.48
N PRO A 107 -1.75 -7.82 4.29
CA PRO A 107 -0.96 -7.89 3.07
C PRO A 107 -0.23 -6.59 2.74
N ALA A 108 -0.92 -5.45 2.77
CA ALA A 108 -0.35 -4.14 2.45
C ALA A 108 0.83 -3.76 3.36
N LEU A 109 0.75 -4.09 4.66
CA LEU A 109 1.85 -3.85 5.60
C LEU A 109 2.98 -4.89 5.47
N THR A 110 2.64 -6.12 5.08
CA THR A 110 3.60 -7.22 4.99
C THR A 110 4.50 -7.11 3.76
N THR A 111 3.99 -6.67 2.61
CA THR A 111 4.78 -6.46 1.39
C THR A 111 5.93 -5.45 1.61
N MET A 112 5.71 -4.45 2.45
CA MET A 112 6.72 -3.43 2.80
C MET A 112 7.93 -4.00 3.56
N THR A 113 7.81 -5.18 4.17
CA THR A 113 8.91 -5.78 4.96
C THR A 113 10.11 -6.21 4.11
N VAL A 114 9.88 -6.49 2.82
CA VAL A 114 10.88 -7.02 1.89
C VAL A 114 11.47 -5.92 1.00
N LEU A 115 10.87 -4.72 1.00
CA LEU A 115 11.30 -3.63 0.13
C LEU A 115 12.65 -3.05 0.61
N PRO A 116 13.68 -3.00 -0.25
CA PRO A 116 14.96 -2.37 0.10
C PRO A 116 14.85 -0.84 0.00
N PHE A 117 14.93 -0.14 1.13
CA PHE A 117 14.87 1.33 1.17
C PHE A 117 16.23 2.00 0.92
N GLY A 118 17.32 1.24 0.97
CA GLY A 118 18.67 1.73 0.74
C GLY A 118 19.73 0.77 1.27
N GLU A 119 20.98 1.21 1.28
CA GLU A 119 22.11 0.47 1.84
C GLU A 119 22.80 1.30 2.90
N PHE A 120 23.09 0.69 4.05
CA PHE A 120 23.93 1.29 5.07
C PHE A 120 25.35 0.73 4.95
N PHE A 121 26.31 1.62 4.76
CA PHE A 121 27.73 1.27 4.79
C PHE A 121 28.19 1.31 6.25
N ALA A 122 28.38 0.14 6.86
CA ALA A 122 29.02 0.06 8.17
C ALA A 122 30.50 0.46 8.07
N GLU A 123 31.07 1.02 9.15
CA GLU A 123 32.50 1.37 9.23
C GLU A 123 33.43 0.16 8.97
N ASP A 124 32.92 -1.06 9.15
CA ASP A 124 33.59 -2.33 8.84
C ASP A 124 33.61 -2.70 7.34
N GLY A 125 33.12 -1.83 6.45
CA GLY A 125 33.02 -2.08 5.01
C GLY A 125 31.90 -3.05 4.60
N ARG A 126 31.02 -3.44 5.53
CA ARG A 126 29.85 -4.29 5.24
C ARG A 126 28.68 -3.43 4.78
N THR A 127 28.09 -3.78 3.64
CA THR A 127 26.82 -3.21 3.18
C THR A 127 25.66 -3.96 3.82
N ILE A 128 24.89 -3.27 4.66
CA ILE A 128 23.67 -3.81 5.26
C ILE A 128 22.49 -3.16 4.54
N PRO A 129 21.70 -3.91 3.76
CA PRO A 129 20.53 -3.35 3.12
C PRO A 129 19.50 -2.95 4.18
N LEU A 130 18.93 -1.75 4.03
CA LEU A 130 17.91 -1.21 4.90
C LEU A 130 16.55 -1.85 4.57
N MET A 131 16.33 -3.04 5.12
CA MET A 131 15.09 -3.80 5.01
C MET A 131 14.83 -4.63 6.26
N LEU A 132 13.57 -5.00 6.50
CA LEU A 132 13.20 -5.84 7.65
C LEU A 132 13.58 -7.31 7.44
N ALA A 133 13.29 -7.84 6.25
CA ALA A 133 13.52 -9.23 5.92
C ALA A 133 14.11 -9.36 4.51
N ASN A 134 15.37 -9.80 4.44
CA ASN A 134 15.98 -10.20 3.17
C ASN A 134 15.53 -11.61 2.83
N LEU A 135 14.66 -11.73 1.83
CA LEU A 135 14.20 -13.01 1.31
C LEU A 135 14.88 -13.28 -0.04
N GLU A 136 15.46 -14.47 -0.17
CA GLU A 136 16.01 -14.96 -1.46
C GLU A 136 14.95 -14.99 -2.57
N VAL A 137 13.68 -15.16 -2.17
CA VAL A 137 12.52 -15.26 -3.06
C VAL A 137 11.57 -14.05 -2.88
N GLY A 138 12.14 -12.85 -2.80
CA GLY A 138 11.41 -11.63 -2.44
C GLY A 138 10.23 -11.28 -3.36
N ILE A 139 10.36 -11.45 -4.68
CA ILE A 139 9.28 -11.08 -5.62
C ILE A 139 8.11 -12.06 -5.58
N LEU A 140 8.39 -13.37 -5.50
CA LEU A 140 7.32 -14.35 -5.37
C LEU A 140 6.59 -14.18 -4.03
N PHE A 141 7.30 -13.74 -2.99
CA PHE A 141 6.68 -13.34 -1.73
C PHE A 141 5.74 -12.15 -1.92
N VAL A 142 6.18 -11.07 -2.60
CA VAL A 142 5.33 -9.90 -2.86
C VAL A 142 4.09 -10.29 -3.66
N LEU A 143 4.23 -11.07 -4.74
CA LEU A 143 3.09 -11.56 -5.53
C LEU A 143 2.14 -12.43 -4.68
N ALA A 144 2.68 -13.37 -3.91
CA ALA A 144 1.86 -14.24 -3.07
C ALA A 144 1.07 -13.46 -2.01
N ILE A 145 1.69 -12.45 -1.39
CA ILE A 145 1.02 -11.60 -0.42
C ILE A 145 0.01 -10.66 -1.10
N SER A 146 0.31 -10.11 -2.29
CA SER A 146 -0.64 -9.29 -3.05
C SER A 146 -1.94 -10.04 -3.32
N SER A 147 -1.84 -11.33 -3.71
CA SER A 147 -3.00 -12.19 -3.95
C SER A 147 -3.94 -12.29 -2.73
N LEU A 148 -3.41 -12.17 -1.51
CA LEU A 148 -4.19 -12.19 -0.26
C LEU A 148 -5.04 -10.92 -0.09
N GLY A 149 -4.61 -9.79 -0.65
CA GLY A 149 -5.37 -8.53 -0.63
C GLY A 149 -6.73 -8.66 -1.31
N VAL A 150 -6.78 -9.38 -2.44
CA VAL A 150 -8.03 -9.67 -3.18
C VAL A 150 -9.04 -10.42 -2.30
N TYR A 151 -8.58 -11.37 -1.47
CA TYR A 151 -9.45 -12.08 -0.55
C TYR A 151 -10.08 -11.17 0.50
N GLY A 152 -9.39 -10.09 0.92
CA GLY A 152 -9.93 -9.06 1.80
C GLY A 152 -11.17 -8.40 1.18
N ILE A 153 -11.10 -8.07 -0.11
CA ILE A 153 -12.19 -7.43 -0.86
C ILE A 153 -13.39 -8.38 -1.08
N VAL A 154 -13.13 -9.64 -1.44
CA VAL A 154 -14.19 -10.68 -1.55
C VAL A 154 -14.89 -10.84 -0.20
N LEU A 155 -14.11 -11.00 0.87
CA LEU A 155 -14.64 -11.25 2.20
C LEU A 155 -15.45 -10.04 2.71
N ALA A 156 -15.01 -8.82 2.40
CA ALA A 156 -15.73 -7.60 2.71
C ALA A 156 -17.09 -7.52 1.98
N GLY A 157 -17.12 -7.84 0.69
CA GLY A 157 -18.37 -7.91 -0.09
C GLY A 157 -19.34 -9.00 0.41
N TRP A 158 -18.83 -10.19 0.77
CA TRP A 158 -19.65 -11.29 1.29
C TRP A 158 -20.15 -11.05 2.71
N SER A 159 -19.27 -10.58 3.60
CA SER A 159 -19.60 -10.35 5.02
C SER A 159 -20.63 -9.24 5.24
N SER A 160 -20.75 -8.33 4.27
CA SER A 160 -21.77 -7.28 4.22
C SER A 160 -23.22 -7.82 4.10
N ASN A 161 -23.40 -9.10 3.78
CA ASN A 161 -24.70 -9.79 3.68
C ASN A 161 -25.78 -9.01 2.89
N SER A 162 -25.34 -8.33 1.82
CA SER A 162 -26.18 -7.59 0.88
C SER A 162 -25.76 -7.93 -0.54
N LYS A 163 -26.75 -8.09 -1.43
CA LYS A 163 -26.50 -8.55 -2.81
C LYS A 163 -25.71 -7.54 -3.64
N TYR A 164 -25.86 -6.24 -3.35
CA TYR A 164 -25.19 -5.18 -4.10
C TYR A 164 -23.67 -5.14 -3.81
N PRO A 165 -23.23 -5.01 -2.54
CA PRO A 165 -21.80 -5.12 -2.21
C PRO A 165 -21.16 -6.44 -2.64
N PHE A 166 -21.93 -7.53 -2.60
CA PHE A 166 -21.44 -8.84 -3.04
C PHE A 166 -21.14 -8.88 -4.55
N LEU A 167 -22.04 -8.34 -5.38
CA LEU A 167 -21.81 -8.26 -6.83
C LEU A 167 -20.62 -7.35 -7.18
N GLY A 168 -20.48 -6.21 -6.49
CA GLY A 168 -19.32 -5.33 -6.63
C GLY A 168 -18.01 -6.01 -6.23
N GLY A 169 -18.01 -6.71 -5.09
CA GLY A 169 -16.85 -7.49 -4.61
C GLY A 169 -16.42 -8.59 -5.58
N ILE A 170 -17.35 -9.37 -6.15
CA ILE A 170 -17.01 -10.40 -7.16
C ILE A 170 -16.40 -9.78 -8.41
N ARG A 171 -16.95 -8.67 -8.91
CA ARG A 171 -16.43 -7.99 -10.11
C ARG A 171 -15.02 -7.47 -9.89
N SER A 172 -14.80 -6.81 -8.75
CA SER A 172 -13.48 -6.35 -8.33
C SER A 172 -12.47 -7.49 -8.29
N SER A 173 -12.87 -8.60 -7.69
CA SER A 173 -11.99 -9.76 -7.54
C SER A 173 -11.65 -10.39 -8.90
N ALA A 174 -12.63 -10.49 -9.80
CA ALA A 174 -12.39 -10.98 -11.16
C ALA A 174 -11.41 -10.08 -11.93
N GLN A 175 -11.51 -8.77 -11.78
CA GLN A 175 -10.57 -7.81 -12.35
C GLN A 175 -9.17 -7.98 -11.75
N MET A 176 -9.03 -7.87 -10.43
CA MET A 176 -7.74 -7.91 -9.75
C MET A 176 -6.98 -9.21 -10.04
N ILE A 177 -7.65 -10.38 -9.96
CA ILE A 177 -7.02 -11.68 -10.27
C ILE A 177 -6.54 -11.75 -11.72
N SER A 178 -7.32 -11.22 -12.67
CA SER A 178 -6.96 -11.25 -14.09
C SER A 178 -5.71 -10.41 -14.37
N TYR A 179 -5.61 -9.23 -13.73
CA TYR A 179 -4.47 -8.34 -13.90
C TYR A 179 -3.26 -8.76 -13.06
N GLU A 180 -3.45 -9.47 -11.96
CA GLU A 180 -2.36 -10.08 -11.18
C GLU A 180 -1.60 -11.13 -12.02
N LEU A 181 -2.32 -11.96 -12.78
CA LEU A 181 -1.68 -12.91 -13.69
C LEU A 181 -0.88 -12.20 -14.79
N ALA A 182 -1.41 -11.11 -15.35
CA ALA A 182 -0.69 -10.29 -16.32
C ALA A 182 0.55 -9.63 -15.71
N MET A 183 0.45 -9.14 -14.47
CA MET A 183 1.56 -8.59 -13.70
C MET A 183 2.66 -9.65 -13.51
N GLY A 184 2.31 -10.86 -13.04
CA GLY A 184 3.25 -11.96 -12.87
C GLY A 184 3.98 -12.34 -14.17
N LEU A 185 3.26 -12.44 -15.29
CA LEU A 185 3.86 -12.74 -16.60
C LEU A 185 4.79 -11.64 -17.09
N SER A 186 4.47 -10.36 -16.81
CA SER A 186 5.32 -9.24 -17.20
C SER A 186 6.65 -9.19 -16.45
N LEU A 187 6.77 -9.83 -15.28
CA LEU A 187 8.02 -9.92 -14.51
C LEU A 187 8.99 -11.01 -15.03
N LEU A 188 8.51 -12.00 -15.80
CA LEU A 188 9.37 -13.09 -16.30
C LEU A 188 10.60 -12.62 -17.09
N PRO A 189 10.50 -11.66 -18.04
CA PRO A 189 11.66 -11.15 -18.76
C PRO A 189 12.69 -10.48 -17.85
N ILE A 190 12.27 -9.92 -16.71
CA ILE A 190 13.16 -9.31 -15.72
C ILE A 190 13.96 -10.40 -14.99
N PHE A 191 13.31 -11.49 -14.60
CA PHE A 191 14.00 -12.62 -13.96
C PHE A 191 15.05 -13.22 -14.87
N LEU A 192 14.75 -13.38 -16.15
CA LEU A 192 15.68 -13.89 -17.14
C LEU A 192 16.87 -12.94 -17.37
N TRP A 193 16.65 -11.63 -17.29
CA TRP A 193 17.71 -10.63 -17.41
C TRP A 193 18.67 -10.65 -16.23
N VAL A 194 18.15 -10.79 -15.01
CA VAL A 194 18.96 -10.77 -13.78
C VAL A 194 19.63 -12.11 -13.52
N SER A 195 18.98 -13.23 -13.88
CA SER A 195 19.49 -14.59 -13.68
C SER A 195 20.45 -15.04 -14.79
N GLU A 196 21.43 -14.22 -15.15
CA GLU A 196 22.39 -14.56 -16.19
C GLU A 196 23.31 -15.72 -15.73
N PRO A 197 23.48 -16.78 -16.56
CA PRO A 197 24.34 -17.90 -16.22
C PRO A 197 25.76 -17.45 -15.80
N GLY A 198 26.18 -17.81 -14.58
CA GLY A 198 27.53 -17.54 -14.08
C GLY A 198 27.69 -16.31 -13.18
N THR A 199 26.65 -15.51 -12.96
CA THR A 199 26.71 -14.30 -12.10
C THR A 199 26.41 -14.57 -10.62
N GLY A 200 25.89 -15.75 -10.26
CA GLY A 200 25.54 -16.12 -8.88
C GLY A 200 24.40 -15.30 -8.25
N ALA A 201 23.87 -14.30 -8.96
CA ALA A 201 22.75 -13.48 -8.54
C ALA A 201 21.43 -14.26 -8.64
N MET A 202 20.61 -14.21 -7.60
CA MET A 202 19.27 -14.79 -7.63
C MET A 202 18.31 -13.73 -8.16
N GLY A 203 17.82 -13.89 -9.39
CA GLY A 203 16.86 -12.95 -9.98
C GLY A 203 15.51 -12.84 -9.27
N LEU A 204 15.30 -13.58 -8.19
CA LEU A 204 14.11 -13.53 -7.33
C LEU A 204 14.28 -12.63 -6.09
N SER A 205 15.52 -12.26 -5.76
CA SER A 205 15.84 -11.34 -4.67
C SER A 205 15.71 -9.90 -5.14
N LEU A 206 15.02 -9.05 -4.37
CA LEU A 206 14.84 -7.63 -4.71
C LEU A 206 16.17 -6.86 -4.68
N VAL A 207 17.10 -7.23 -3.80
CA VAL A 207 18.41 -6.58 -3.72
C VAL A 207 19.25 -6.86 -4.96
N ASP A 208 19.25 -8.11 -5.44
CA ASP A 208 20.02 -8.49 -6.62
C ASP A 208 19.51 -7.79 -7.88
N ILE A 209 18.20 -7.54 -7.95
CA ILE A 209 17.60 -6.75 -9.04
C ILE A 209 18.07 -5.30 -9.00
N VAL A 210 18.05 -4.66 -7.83
CA VAL A 210 18.53 -3.28 -7.67
C VAL A 210 20.01 -3.18 -8.00
N ASN A 211 20.81 -4.16 -7.59
CA ASN A 211 22.23 -4.23 -7.91
C ASN A 211 22.47 -4.42 -9.41
N SER A 212 21.65 -5.24 -10.10
CA SER A 212 21.70 -5.39 -11.56
C SER A 212 21.36 -4.08 -12.28
N GLN A 213 20.39 -3.31 -11.76
CA GLN A 213 20.05 -1.98 -12.30
C GLN A 213 21.19 -0.97 -12.14
N ASN A 214 21.91 -1.00 -11.01
CA ASN A 214 23.03 -0.11 -10.76
C ASN A 214 24.25 -0.46 -11.63
N ALA A 215 24.53 -1.75 -11.82
CA ALA A 215 25.69 -2.22 -12.58
C ALA A 215 25.51 -2.10 -14.11
N ARG A 216 24.27 -2.14 -14.61
CA ARG A 216 23.97 -2.17 -16.06
C ARG A 216 23.18 -0.94 -16.48
N ALA A 217 21.87 -1.10 -16.55
CA ALA A 217 20.95 -0.12 -17.08
C ALA A 217 19.60 -0.27 -16.38
N TRP A 218 18.80 0.79 -16.45
CA TRP A 218 17.48 0.80 -15.86
C TRP A 218 16.56 -0.16 -16.62
N LEU A 219 16.01 -1.15 -15.91
CA LEU A 219 15.17 -2.20 -16.51
C LEU A 219 13.97 -1.66 -17.29
N LEU A 220 13.43 -0.51 -16.87
CA LEU A 220 12.34 0.17 -17.58
C LEU A 220 12.72 0.58 -19.02
N LEU A 221 13.98 0.98 -19.24
CA LEU A 221 14.47 1.37 -20.57
C LEU A 221 14.88 0.14 -21.40
N VAL A 222 15.37 -0.90 -20.74
CA VAL A 222 15.79 -2.14 -21.42
C VAL A 222 14.57 -2.95 -21.88
N GLN A 223 13.50 -2.98 -21.08
CA GLN A 223 12.30 -3.77 -21.35
C GLN A 223 11.01 -2.92 -21.26
N PRO A 224 10.82 -1.95 -22.17
CA PRO A 224 9.69 -1.02 -22.11
C PRO A 224 8.33 -1.72 -22.26
N LEU A 225 8.25 -2.83 -22.99
CA LEU A 225 7.00 -3.59 -23.14
C LEU A 225 6.57 -4.26 -21.83
N SER A 226 7.51 -4.92 -21.13
CA SER A 226 7.26 -5.51 -19.81
C SER A 226 6.85 -4.42 -18.82
N ALA A 227 7.57 -3.30 -18.81
CA ALA A 227 7.25 -2.16 -17.95
C ALA A 227 5.85 -1.58 -18.23
N LEU A 228 5.44 -1.48 -19.49
CA LEU A 228 4.11 -0.98 -19.85
C LEU A 228 2.99 -1.93 -19.41
N ILE A 229 3.15 -3.24 -19.62
CA ILE A 229 2.17 -4.24 -19.19
C ILE A 229 2.06 -4.24 -17.66
N PHE A 230 3.21 -4.20 -16.96
CA PHE A 230 3.26 -4.12 -15.50
C PHE A 230 2.57 -2.86 -14.99
N LEU A 231 2.83 -1.69 -15.60
CA LEU A 231 2.20 -0.42 -15.22
C LEU A 231 0.67 -0.46 -15.37
N ILE A 232 0.16 -0.99 -16.49
CA ILE A 232 -1.28 -1.13 -16.72
C ILE A 232 -1.90 -2.08 -15.70
N ALA A 233 -1.25 -3.20 -15.40
CA ALA A 233 -1.72 -4.15 -14.40
C ALA A 233 -1.77 -3.53 -13.00
N LEU A 234 -0.77 -2.72 -12.64
CA LEU A 234 -0.69 -2.01 -11.35
C LEU A 234 -1.84 -1.01 -11.17
N PHE A 235 -2.24 -0.29 -12.22
CA PHE A 235 -3.43 0.57 -12.18
C PHE A 235 -4.73 -0.22 -11.94
N ALA A 236 -4.83 -1.42 -12.52
CA ALA A 236 -6.00 -2.26 -12.36
C ALA A 236 -6.06 -2.95 -10.99
N GLU A 237 -4.91 -3.26 -10.38
CA GLU A 237 -4.79 -3.82 -9.03
C GLU A 237 -5.16 -2.80 -7.94
N THR A 238 -4.79 -1.54 -8.13
CA THR A 238 -5.13 -0.43 -7.22
C THR A 238 -6.50 0.20 -7.49
N ASN A 239 -7.33 -0.45 -8.31
CA ASN A 239 -8.68 -0.01 -8.70
C ASN A 239 -8.77 1.46 -9.14
N ARG A 240 -7.69 2.00 -9.74
CA ARG A 240 -7.64 3.40 -10.16
C ARG A 240 -8.11 3.59 -11.59
N LEU A 241 -8.66 4.78 -11.85
CA LEU A 241 -9.12 5.23 -13.16
C LEU A 241 -8.07 4.89 -14.24
N PRO A 242 -8.44 4.17 -15.33
CA PRO A 242 -9.80 3.87 -15.80
C PRO A 242 -10.43 2.57 -15.26
N PHE A 243 -9.78 1.86 -14.34
CA PHE A 243 -10.19 0.55 -13.82
C PHE A 243 -10.86 0.65 -12.44
N ASP A 244 -11.78 1.60 -12.29
CA ASP A 244 -12.48 1.93 -11.03
C ASP A 244 -13.81 1.18 -10.84
N MET A 245 -14.04 0.09 -11.61
CA MET A 245 -15.28 -0.70 -11.51
C MET A 245 -15.66 -1.13 -10.08
N PRO A 246 -14.72 -1.36 -9.14
CA PRO A 246 -15.03 -1.69 -7.75
C PRO A 246 -15.53 -0.52 -6.90
N GLU A 247 -15.10 0.69 -7.22
CA GLU A 247 -15.34 1.89 -6.41
C GLU A 247 -16.30 2.89 -7.08
N SER A 248 -16.67 2.65 -8.34
CA SER A 248 -17.44 3.58 -9.15
C SER A 248 -18.78 3.92 -8.50
N GLU A 249 -18.89 5.14 -7.96
CA GLU A 249 -20.13 5.71 -7.43
C GLU A 249 -21.22 5.84 -8.52
N THR A 250 -20.82 5.85 -9.80
CA THR A 250 -21.71 6.00 -10.95
C THR A 250 -22.25 4.69 -11.51
N ASP A 251 -21.65 3.54 -11.16
CA ASP A 251 -22.11 2.21 -11.59
C ASP A 251 -22.87 1.51 -10.42
N LEU A 252 -22.97 0.19 -10.46
CA LEU A 252 -23.49 -0.65 -9.38
C LEU A 252 -22.76 -0.35 -8.05
N VAL A 253 -23.48 0.30 -7.11
CA VAL A 253 -23.23 0.49 -5.66
C VAL A 253 -21.81 0.20 -5.17
N GLY A 254 -21.11 1.22 -4.65
CA GLY A 254 -19.73 1.28 -4.10
C GLY A 254 -19.17 0.02 -3.42
N GLY A 255 -18.88 -0.98 -4.26
CA GLY A 255 -18.24 -2.26 -3.99
C GLY A 255 -18.35 -2.80 -2.57
N PHE A 256 -17.19 -3.15 -2.02
CA PHE A 256 -17.05 -3.87 -0.76
C PHE A 256 -17.12 -2.97 0.47
N HIS A 257 -17.05 -1.65 0.32
CA HIS A 257 -16.97 -0.69 1.41
C HIS A 257 -18.33 -0.06 1.80
N THR A 258 -19.41 -0.30 1.04
CA THR A 258 -20.73 0.33 1.25
C THR A 258 -21.29 0.15 2.67
N GLU A 259 -21.17 -1.05 3.25
CA GLU A 259 -21.71 -1.36 4.59
C GLU A 259 -20.72 -1.04 5.71
N TYR A 260 -19.50 -0.59 5.39
CA TYR A 260 -18.47 -0.29 6.37
C TYR A 260 -18.49 1.19 6.75
N GLY A 261 -18.59 1.45 8.04
CA GLY A 261 -18.53 2.80 8.61
C GLY A 261 -17.30 3.03 9.48
N GLY A 262 -17.14 4.28 9.90
CA GLY A 262 -16.16 4.67 10.92
C GLY A 262 -14.72 4.27 10.58
N PHE A 263 -14.05 3.60 11.51
CA PHE A 263 -12.65 3.23 11.38
C PHE A 263 -12.42 2.11 10.35
N LYS A 264 -13.31 1.12 10.24
CA LYS A 264 -13.16 -0.02 9.32
C LYS A 264 -13.18 0.41 7.86
N PHE A 265 -14.01 1.39 7.52
CA PHE A 265 -13.97 2.04 6.21
C PHE A 265 -12.60 2.66 5.94
N GLY A 266 -12.06 3.41 6.90
CA GLY A 266 -10.73 4.00 6.80
C GLY A 266 -9.62 2.97 6.61
N ILE A 267 -9.72 1.78 7.22
CA ILE A 267 -8.76 0.69 7.04
C ILE A 267 -8.72 0.22 5.59
N PHE A 268 -9.88 0.08 4.92
CA PHE A 268 -9.91 -0.33 3.52
C PHE A 268 -9.19 0.66 2.59
N PHE A 269 -9.44 1.96 2.75
CA PHE A 269 -8.77 3.01 1.96
C PHE A 269 -7.30 3.22 2.29
N VAL A 270 -6.84 2.72 3.44
CA VAL A 270 -5.41 2.72 3.79
C VAL A 270 -4.72 1.45 3.29
N ALA A 271 -5.48 0.35 3.17
CA ALA A 271 -4.99 -0.91 2.65
C ALA A 271 -4.86 -0.92 1.12
N GLU A 272 -5.75 -0.20 0.43
CA GLU A 272 -5.63 0.15 -0.99
C GLU A 272 -4.49 1.15 -1.24
#